data_AF-A0A554VQ35-F1
#
_entry.id   AF-A0A554VQ35-F1
#
_cell.length_a   1.000
_cell.length_b   1.000
_cell.length_c   1.000
_cell.angle_alpha   90.00
_cell.angle_beta   90.00
_cell.angle_gamma   90.00
#
_symmetry.space_group_name_H-M   'P 1'
#
loop_
_entity.id
_entity.type
_entity.pdbx_description
1 polymer ?
#
loop_
_entity_poly.entity_id
_entity_poly.type
_entity_poly.pdbx_seq_one_letter_code
_entity_poly.pdbx_strand_id
1 'polypeptide(L)' 'MYNLKKNVEHNDDDVEDLFNLLEKNLNCSQTLIHHIDAFIERKHPNENMLNVLTTVRNTCAVNAMNITRLTRSF' A
#
# COMPACT_ATOMS: atom_id res chain seq x y z
N MET A 1 -1.78 -11.46 -26.99
CA MET A 1 -2.73 -12.09 -26.06
C MET A 1 -2.16 -13.47 -25.73
N TYR A 2 -1.39 -13.60 -24.65
CA TYR A 2 -0.79 -14.89 -24.28
C TYR A 2 -1.83 -15.70 -23.51
N ASN A 3 -2.38 -16.73 -24.16
CA ASN A 3 -3.13 -17.78 -23.49
C ASN A 3 -2.14 -18.62 -22.70
N LEU A 4 -2.14 -18.49 -21.36
CA LEU A 4 -1.40 -19.38 -20.47
C LEU A 4 -2.08 -20.76 -20.52
N LYS A 5 -1.59 -21.57 -21.46
CA LYS A 5 -1.85 -23.00 -21.55
C LYS A 5 -1.35 -23.65 -20.27
N LYS A 6 -2.31 -24.13 -19.48
CA LYS A 6 -2.24 -25.19 -18.46
C LYS A 6 -1.11 -26.18 -18.81
N ASN A 7 0.02 -26.10 -18.10
CA ASN A 7 1.05 -27.14 -17.90
C ASN A 7 2.25 -26.62 -17.07
N VAL A 8 1.98 -25.94 -15.96
CA VAL A 8 2.94 -25.84 -14.85
C VAL A 8 2.11 -26.00 -13.59
N GLU A 9 2.44 -26.95 -12.74
CA GLU A 9 2.08 -26.91 -11.31
C GLU A 9 2.75 -25.64 -10.74
N HIS A 10 2.14 -24.47 -10.94
CA HIS A 10 2.49 -23.29 -10.17
C HIS A 10 1.91 -23.52 -8.78
N ASN A 11 2.79 -23.74 -7.81
CA ASN A 11 2.43 -23.80 -6.40
C ASN A 11 1.57 -22.58 -6.06
N ASP A 12 0.38 -22.82 -5.52
CA ASP A 12 -0.50 -21.77 -4.99
C ASP A 12 0.23 -20.92 -3.93
N ASP A 13 1.29 -21.45 -3.31
CA ASP A 13 2.16 -20.79 -2.32
C ASP A 13 2.76 -19.47 -2.82
N ASP A 14 3.25 -19.38 -4.08
CA ASP A 14 3.87 -18.15 -4.60
C ASP A 14 2.83 -17.02 -4.77
N VAL A 15 1.60 -17.40 -5.11
CA VAL A 15 0.47 -16.47 -5.25
C VAL A 15 0.00 -16.03 -3.87
N GLU A 16 -0.11 -16.95 -2.91
CA GLU A 16 -0.45 -16.66 -1.52
C GLU A 16 0.58 -15.71 -0.88
N ASP A 17 1.87 -15.96 -1.07
CA ASP A 17 2.95 -15.11 -0.57
C ASP A 17 2.89 -13.69 -1.16
N LEU A 18 2.54 -13.58 -2.45
CA LEU A 18 2.33 -12.29 -3.09
C LEU A 18 1.14 -11.53 -2.47
N PHE A 19 0.01 -12.20 -2.23
CA PHE A 19 -1.14 -11.57 -1.56
C PHE A 19 -0.81 -11.15 -0.12
N ASN A 20 -0.10 -12.00 0.63
CA ASN A 20 0.38 -11.69 1.97
C ASN A 20 1.31 -10.46 1.98
N LEU A 21 2.18 -10.32 0.98
CA LEU A 21 3.04 -9.16 0.83
C LEU A 21 2.24 -7.89 0.52
N LEU A 22 1.25 -8.00 -0.38
CA LEU A 22 0.36 -6.89 -0.71
C LEU A 22 -0.43 -6.42 0.52
N GLU A 23 -0.97 -7.33 1.31
CA GLU A 23 -1.70 -7.02 2.55
C GLU A 23 -0.79 -6.31 3.57
N LYS A 24 0.41 -6.82 3.81
CA LYS A 24 1.39 -6.19 4.72
C LYS A 24 1.74 -4.76 4.27
N ASN A 25 1.91 -4.55 2.97
CA ASN A 25 2.19 -3.21 2.41
C ASN A 25 1.00 -2.25 2.52
N LEU A 26 -0.23 -2.76 2.36
CA LEU A 26 -1.45 -1.98 2.59
C LEU A 26 -1.54 -1.53 4.05
N ASN A 27 -1.37 -2.47 4.98
CA ASN A 27 -1.40 -2.20 6.42
C ASN A 27 -0.33 -1.17 6.81
N CYS A 28 0.90 -1.35 6.32
CA CYS A 28 2.00 -0.39 6.55
C CYS A 28 1.64 1.03 6.05
N SER A 29 1.10 1.13 4.84
CA SER A 29 0.70 2.42 4.25
C SER A 29 -0.39 3.11 5.09
N GLN A 30 -1.37 2.35 5.58
CA GLN A 30 -2.44 2.87 6.45
C GLN A 30 -1.91 3.31 7.81
N THR A 31 -0.99 2.54 8.42
CA THR A 31 -0.34 2.90 9.68
C THR A 31 0.47 4.20 9.55
N LEU A 32 1.21 4.37 8.45
CA LEU A 32 1.94 5.61 8.18
C LEU A 32 1.02 6.81 8.04
N ILE A 33 -0.10 6.68 7.30
CA ILE A 33 -1.11 7.73 7.20
C ILE A 33 -1.61 8.12 8.59
N HIS A 34 -2.00 7.14 9.41
CA HIS A 34 -2.50 7.40 10.75
C HIS A 34 -1.49 8.15 11.63
N HIS A 35 -0.22 7.75 11.61
CA HIS A 35 0.82 8.42 12.38
C HIS A 35 1.10 9.83 11.90
N ILE A 36 1.09 10.06 10.57
CA ILE A 36 1.28 11.40 10.02
C ILE A 36 0.12 12.31 10.41
N ASP A 37 -1.12 11.85 10.25
CA ASP A 37 -2.31 12.63 10.60
C ASP A 37 -2.29 12.98 12.11
N ALA A 38 -2.03 11.99 12.97
CA ALA A 38 -1.91 12.21 14.42
C ALA A 38 -0.76 13.15 14.80
N PHE A 39 0.36 13.12 14.07
CA PHE A 39 1.48 14.02 14.31
C PHE A 39 1.12 15.47 13.93
N ILE A 40 0.52 15.67 12.75
CA ILE A 40 0.11 16.99 12.27
C ILE A 40 -0.90 17.62 13.25
N GLU A 41 -1.88 16.85 13.71
CA GLU A 41 -2.89 17.29 14.68
C GLU A 41 -2.29 17.70 16.03
N ARG A 42 -1.30 16.96 16.53
CA ARG A 42 -0.76 17.14 17.89
C ARG A 42 0.39 18.13 17.97
N LYS A 43 1.17 18.28 16.90
CA LYS A 43 2.47 18.97 16.94
C LYS A 43 2.51 20.25 16.13
N HIS A 44 1.50 20.55 15.31
CA HIS A 44 1.42 21.76 14.48
C HIS A 44 2.77 22.12 13.84
N PRO A 45 3.33 21.21 13.01
CA PRO A 45 4.65 21.40 12.43
C PRO A 45 4.74 22.68 11.62
N ASN A 46 5.96 23.20 11.47
CA ASN A 46 6.22 24.31 10.55
C ASN A 46 5.86 23.92 9.11
N GLU A 47 5.67 24.92 8.25
CA GLU A 47 5.18 24.73 6.88
C GLU A 47 6.04 23.77 6.05
N ASN A 48 7.37 23.84 6.18
CA ASN A 48 8.27 22.94 5.46
C ASN A 48 8.05 21.48 5.86
N MET A 49 7.93 21.22 7.17
CA MET A 49 7.67 19.87 7.68
C MET A 49 6.25 19.41 7.33
N LEU A 50 5.26 20.30 7.38
CA LEU A 50 3.90 20.00 6.94
C LEU A 50 3.88 19.56 5.48
N ASN A 51 4.56 20.29 4.59
CA ASN A 51 4.63 19.95 3.17
C ASN A 51 5.26 18.57 2.91
N VAL A 52 6.33 18.24 3.63
CA VAL A 52 6.97 16.92 3.55
C VAL A 52 6.01 15.83 4.03
N LEU A 53 5.39 16.02 5.20
CA LEU A 53 4.47 15.05 5.79
C LEU A 53 3.25 14.81 4.91
N THR A 54 2.65 15.88 4.37
CA THR A 54 1.52 15.79 3.43
C THR A 54 1.92 15.03 2.16
N THR A 55 3.13 15.25 1.63
CA THR A 55 3.63 14.52 0.45
C THR A 55 3.77 13.02 0.73
N VAL A 56 4.35 12.65 1.88
CA VAL A 56 4.50 11.25 2.29
C VAL A 56 3.13 10.61 2.51
N ARG A 57 2.22 11.28 3.21
CA ARG A 57 0.85 10.83 3.45
C ARG A 57 0.10 10.56 2.16
N ASN A 58 0.21 11.47 1.18
CA ASN A 58 -0.45 11.31 -0.13
C ASN A 58 0.15 10.15 -0.93
N THR A 59 1.46 9.95 -0.85
CA THR A 59 2.12 8.78 -1.48
C THR A 59 1.60 7.47 -0.88
N CYS A 60 1.49 7.39 0.44
CA CYS A 60 0.92 6.22 1.12
C CYS A 60 -0.54 5.97 0.71
N ALA A 61 -1.34 7.03 0.56
CA ALA A 61 -2.74 6.91 0.13
C ALA A 61 -2.87 6.36 -1.30
N VAL A 62 -2.00 6.81 -2.22
CA VAL A 62 -1.95 6.26 -3.59
C VAL A 62 -1.53 4.78 -3.57
N ASN A 63 -0.53 4.41 -2.77
CA ASN A 63 -0.13 3.01 -2.62
C ASN A 63 -1.27 2.14 -2.09
N ALA A 64 -1.96 2.59 -1.05
CA ALA A 64 -3.10 1.86 -0.48
C ALA A 64 -4.24 1.68 -1.50
N MET A 65 -4.55 2.73 -2.28
CA MET A 65 -5.54 2.65 -3.37
C MET A 65 -5.12 1.65 -4.45
N ASN A 66 -3.86 1.69 -4.88
CA ASN A 66 -3.35 0.81 -5.92
C ASN A 66 -3.37 -0.66 -5.47
N ILE A 67 -2.91 -0.95 -4.25
CA ILE A 67 -2.97 -2.31 -3.69
C ILE A 67 -4.41 -2.79 -3.58
N THR A 68 -5.31 -1.96 -3.04
CA THR A 68 -6.74 -2.30 -2.93
C THR A 68 -7.36 -2.60 -4.30
N ARG A 69 -6.96 -1.87 -5.34
CA ARG A 69 -7.42 -2.13 -6.72
C ARG A 69 -6.91 -3.47 -7.25
N LEU A 70 -5.65 -3.79 -6.99
CA LEU A 70 -5.06 -5.07 -7.40
C LEU A 70 -5.74 -6.24 -6.71
N THR A 71 -5.99 -6.15 -5.40
CA THR A 71 -6.61 -7.24 -4.64
C THR A 71 -8.10 -7.41 -4.89
N ARG A 72 -8.83 -6.36 -5.29
CA ARG A 72 -10.25 -6.46 -5.72
C ARG A 72 -10.45 -6.99 -7.14
N SER A 73 -9.37 -7.11 -7.93
CA SER A 73 -9.43 -7.56 -9.33
C SER A 73 -9.26 -9.08 -9.50
N PHE A 74 -9.08 -9.80 -8.38
CA PHE A 74 -9.06 -11.26 -8.29
C PHE A 74 -10.30 -11.73 -7.50
#